data_AF-A0A1H5YHI6-F1
#
_entry.id   AF-A0A1H5YHI6-F1
#
_cell.length_a   1.000
_cell.length_b   1.000
_cell.length_c   1.000
_cell.angle_alpha   90.00
_cell.angle_beta   90.00
_cell.angle_gamma   90.00
#
_symmetry.space_group_name_H-M   'P 1'
#
loop_
_entity.id
_entity.type
_entity.pdbx_description
1 polymer ?
#
loop_
_entity_poly.entity_id
_entity_poly.type
_entity_poly.pdbx_seq_one_letter_code
_entity_poly.pdbx_strand_id
1 'polypeptide(L)'
;MKNILIGIFSALVLPAIYFLWQFSADHRVNSELIDELKQEGLVQLDGCNLSISREVEGEIDAPISLTRIITKVDLRNYDLKEFGIRPTAQAIILRVNRLPLRERTLEQVAKINDLSGLRAEQSPLDSENIRKILEAENGSLFYRVMAEVVSTDSGEQQLVAHEDAPDFYEFATAVEELPSPISFRSTTTFAPGGPSADTLLTGEIIPLPFLEFAVASNDKAKELAEAFGAYAKRNHCQILNR
;
A
#
# COMPACT_ATOMS: atom_id res chain seq x y z
N MET A 1 -36.54 28.90 53.19
CA MET A 1 -36.96 30.27 52.86
C MET A 1 -37.03 30.40 51.34
N LYS A 2 -38.17 30.92 50.89
CA LYS A 2 -38.58 31.35 49.53
C LYS A 2 -38.65 30.32 48.39
N ASN A 3 -39.89 29.87 48.18
CA ASN A 3 -40.50 29.32 46.98
C ASN A 3 -40.31 30.24 45.75
N ILE A 4 -40.35 29.66 44.54
CA ILE A 4 -41.44 29.91 43.58
C ILE A 4 -41.57 28.69 42.67
N LEU A 5 -42.80 28.19 42.64
CA LEU A 5 -43.34 27.13 41.80
C LEU A 5 -44.05 27.83 40.63
N ILE A 6 -43.74 27.49 39.39
CA ILE A 6 -44.67 27.68 38.26
C ILE A 6 -44.54 26.44 37.38
N GLY A 7 -45.56 25.58 37.43
CA GLY A 7 -45.83 24.62 36.39
C GLY A 7 -46.98 25.12 35.53
N ILE A 8 -46.94 24.85 34.21
CA ILE A 8 -48.12 24.73 33.36
C ILE A 8 -47.91 23.58 32.37
N PHE A 9 -48.99 22.81 32.19
CA PHE A 9 -49.16 21.58 31.44
C PHE A 9 -49.40 21.80 29.92
N SER A 10 -48.87 20.87 29.11
CA SER A 10 -49.31 20.33 27.80
C SER A 10 -50.01 21.18 26.73
N ALA A 11 -49.54 21.11 25.48
CA ALA A 11 -50.04 20.21 24.41
C ALA A 11 -49.54 20.64 23.00
N LEU A 12 -49.08 19.67 22.17
CA LEU A 12 -49.17 19.57 20.68
C LEU A 12 -48.68 20.78 19.83
N VAL A 13 -47.84 20.70 18.78
CA VAL A 13 -47.77 19.80 17.60
C VAL A 13 -46.36 19.94 16.97
N LEU A 14 -45.87 18.88 16.31
CA LEU A 14 -44.66 18.83 15.45
C LEU A 14 -44.66 19.87 14.30
N PRO A 15 -43.48 20.16 13.71
CA PRO A 15 -43.13 19.37 12.54
C PRO A 15 -41.80 18.66 12.72
N ALA A 16 -41.81 17.39 12.30
CA ALA A 16 -40.62 16.58 12.12
C ALA A 16 -39.66 17.31 11.17
N ILE A 17 -38.47 17.64 11.66
CA ILE A 17 -37.30 17.72 10.80
C ILE A 17 -36.62 16.37 10.94
N TYR A 18 -36.97 15.51 9.99
CA TYR A 18 -36.17 14.35 9.63
C TYR A 18 -34.76 14.81 9.31
N PHE A 19 -33.80 14.52 10.17
CA PHE A 19 -32.47 14.14 9.71
C PHE A 19 -32.32 12.65 9.97
N LEU A 20 -32.84 11.87 9.04
CA LEU A 20 -32.30 10.55 8.74
C LEU A 20 -30.83 10.78 8.36
N TRP A 21 -29.90 10.65 9.31
CA TRP A 21 -28.57 10.20 8.94
C TRP A 21 -28.73 8.74 8.53
N GLN A 22 -29.01 8.54 7.23
CA GLN A 22 -28.67 7.29 6.57
C GLN A 22 -27.16 7.14 6.76
N PHE A 23 -26.74 6.38 7.76
CA PHE A 23 -25.42 5.77 7.72
C PHE A 23 -25.40 4.92 6.45
N SER A 24 -24.82 5.47 5.38
CA SER A 24 -24.68 4.77 4.12
C SER A 24 -23.90 3.50 4.40
N ALA A 25 -24.33 2.39 3.80
CA ALA A 25 -23.60 1.13 3.87
C ALA A 25 -22.13 1.31 3.40
N ASP A 26 -21.86 2.37 2.65
CA ASP A 26 -20.56 2.83 2.13
C ASP A 26 -19.54 3.09 3.23
N HIS A 27 -19.91 3.78 4.31
CA HIS A 27 -18.99 4.01 5.43
C HIS A 27 -18.70 2.72 6.22
N ARG A 28 -19.68 1.81 6.34
CA ARG A 28 -19.54 0.60 7.16
C ARG A 28 -18.61 -0.44 6.55
N VAL A 29 -18.69 -0.66 5.23
CA VAL A 29 -17.79 -1.61 4.53
C VAL A 29 -16.38 -1.04 4.43
N ASN A 30 -16.25 0.29 4.30
CA ASN A 30 -14.93 0.93 4.34
C ASN A 30 -14.29 0.77 5.72
N SER A 31 -15.04 0.98 6.81
CA SER A 31 -14.53 0.72 8.16
C SER A 31 -14.21 -0.74 8.40
N GLU A 32 -15.04 -1.69 7.96
CA GLU A 32 -14.78 -3.13 8.12
C GLU A 32 -13.48 -3.55 7.42
N LEU A 33 -13.26 -3.14 6.16
CA LEU A 33 -12.03 -3.43 5.42
C LEU A 33 -10.80 -2.75 6.03
N ILE A 34 -10.96 -1.49 6.44
CA ILE A 34 -9.89 -0.75 7.11
C ILE A 34 -9.56 -1.38 8.46
N ASP A 35 -10.55 -1.82 9.24
CA ASP A 35 -10.34 -2.41 10.57
C ASP A 35 -9.64 -3.78 10.47
N GLU A 36 -9.90 -4.56 9.42
CA GLU A 36 -9.15 -5.79 9.13
C GLU A 36 -7.69 -5.50 8.69
N LEU A 37 -7.42 -4.35 8.06
CA LEU A 37 -6.08 -3.97 7.58
C LEU A 37 -5.27 -3.11 8.59
N LYS A 38 -5.93 -2.51 9.59
CA LYS A 38 -5.35 -1.53 10.54
C LYS A 38 -4.30 -2.11 11.49
N GLN A 39 -4.16 -3.42 11.59
CA GLN A 39 -3.11 -4.01 12.42
C GLN A 39 -1.69 -3.80 11.85
N GLU A 40 -1.55 -3.29 10.63
CA GLU A 40 -0.27 -3.22 9.94
C GLU A 40 0.14 -1.82 9.42
N GLY A 41 -0.65 -0.76 9.64
CA GLY A 41 -0.29 0.59 9.20
C GLY A 41 -1.48 1.52 8.98
N LEU A 42 -1.20 2.70 8.42
CA LEU A 42 -2.22 3.65 7.99
C LEU A 42 -2.78 3.22 6.64
N VAL A 43 -4.06 2.84 6.63
CA VAL A 43 -4.77 2.34 5.45
C VAL A 43 -5.78 3.38 4.99
N GLN A 44 -5.77 3.69 3.69
CA GLN A 44 -6.70 4.62 3.06
C GLN A 44 -7.30 4.01 1.80
N LEU A 45 -8.60 4.23 1.61
CA LEU A 45 -9.36 3.80 0.46
C LEU A 45 -10.09 5.01 -0.13
N ASP A 46 -9.82 5.30 -1.40
CA ASP A 46 -10.48 6.36 -2.16
C ASP A 46 -10.84 5.87 -3.57
N GLY A 47 -12.14 5.64 -3.80
CA GLY A 47 -12.65 5.01 -5.00
C GLY A 47 -12.02 3.63 -5.21
N CYS A 48 -11.24 3.47 -6.28
CA CYS A 48 -10.52 2.23 -6.60
C CYS A 48 -9.04 2.28 -6.27
N ASN A 49 -8.63 3.20 -5.41
CA ASN A 49 -7.26 3.33 -4.97
C ASN A 49 -7.16 2.91 -3.50
N LEU A 50 -6.24 1.99 -3.22
CA LEU A 50 -5.86 1.58 -1.88
C LEU A 50 -4.45 2.11 -1.62
N SER A 51 -4.25 2.76 -0.48
CA SER A 51 -2.94 3.16 0.01
C SER A 51 -2.71 2.58 1.40
N ILE A 52 -1.54 1.99 1.62
CA ILE A 52 -1.10 1.46 2.90
C ILE A 52 0.27 2.06 3.18
N SER A 53 0.44 2.71 4.32
CA SER A 53 1.72 3.23 4.80
C SER A 53 2.04 2.62 6.15
N ARG A 54 3.23 2.04 6.26
CA ARG A 54 3.73 1.41 7.49
C ARG A 54 5.14 1.92 7.78
N GLU A 55 5.39 2.23 9.03
CA GLU A 55 6.71 2.49 9.57
C GLU A 55 7.00 1.47 10.67
N VAL A 56 8.16 0.82 10.58
CA VAL A 56 8.63 -0.19 11.54
C VAL A 56 9.95 0.31 12.11
N GLU A 57 9.95 0.64 13.39
CA GLU A 57 11.17 1.04 14.09
C GLU A 57 12.06 -0.17 14.36
N GLY A 58 13.36 0.04 14.21
CA GLY A 58 14.37 -0.95 14.60
C GLY A 58 14.59 -0.99 16.12
N GLU A 59 15.36 -1.97 16.58
CA GLU A 59 15.77 -2.04 17.99
C GLU A 59 16.72 -0.89 18.35
N ILE A 60 16.75 -0.51 19.63
CA ILE A 60 17.70 0.49 20.14
C ILE A 60 19.13 -0.02 19.88
N ASP A 61 20.01 0.86 19.39
CA ASP A 61 21.40 0.56 18.99
C ASP A 61 21.55 -0.42 17.80
N ALA A 62 20.47 -0.75 17.09
CA ALA A 62 20.54 -1.53 15.86
C ALA A 62 21.09 -0.69 14.69
N PRO A 63 21.80 -1.33 13.73
CA PRO A 63 22.25 -0.64 12.51
C PRO A 63 21.09 -0.15 11.62
N ILE A 64 19.89 -0.72 11.81
CA ILE A 64 18.65 -0.30 11.16
C ILE A 64 17.80 0.42 12.20
N SER A 65 17.38 1.65 11.90
CA SER A 65 16.52 2.43 12.79
C SER A 65 15.06 2.47 12.34
N LEU A 66 14.82 2.42 11.03
CA LEU A 66 13.47 2.57 10.48
C LEU A 66 13.35 1.82 9.17
N THR A 67 12.28 1.05 9.02
CA THR A 67 11.82 0.55 7.72
C THR A 67 10.48 1.19 7.39
N ARG A 68 10.40 1.90 6.27
CA ARG A 68 9.18 2.47 5.72
C ARG A 68 8.69 1.61 4.56
N ILE A 69 7.41 1.29 4.58
CA ILE A 69 6.73 0.53 3.52
C ILE A 69 5.53 1.36 3.05
N ILE A 70 5.57 1.80 1.80
CA ILE A 70 4.45 2.48 1.15
C ILE A 70 3.93 1.61 0.02
N THR A 71 2.65 1.28 0.08
CA THR A 71 1.95 0.52 -0.94
C THR A 71 0.84 1.38 -1.51
N LYS A 72 0.84 1.61 -2.83
CA LYS A 72 -0.27 2.22 -3.57
C LYS A 72 -0.79 1.21 -4.57
N VAL A 73 -2.10 1.07 -4.67
CA VAL A 73 -2.75 0.03 -5.47
C VAL A 73 -3.92 0.62 -6.22
N ASP A 74 -3.95 0.38 -7.54
CA ASP A 74 -5.14 0.58 -8.36
C ASP A 74 -5.91 -0.75 -8.43
N LEU A 75 -6.97 -0.87 -7.64
CA LEU A 75 -7.80 -2.07 -7.51
C LEU A 75 -8.40 -2.55 -8.84
N ARG A 76 -8.48 -1.67 -9.87
CA ARG A 76 -8.89 -2.03 -11.24
C ARG A 76 -7.94 -3.00 -11.95
N ASN A 77 -6.71 -3.12 -11.45
CA ASN A 77 -5.71 -4.02 -12.01
C ASN A 77 -5.73 -5.43 -11.39
N TYR A 78 -6.56 -5.70 -10.38
CA TYR A 78 -6.52 -6.95 -9.62
C TYR A 78 -7.83 -7.72 -9.72
N ASP A 79 -7.75 -9.05 -9.62
CA ASP A 79 -8.90 -9.93 -9.63
C ASP A 79 -9.52 -10.06 -8.23
N LEU A 80 -10.47 -9.18 -7.92
CA LEU A 80 -11.20 -9.12 -6.66
C LEU A 80 -12.42 -10.06 -6.64
N LYS A 81 -12.47 -11.05 -7.54
CA LYS A 81 -13.46 -12.15 -7.52
C LYS A 81 -12.83 -13.47 -7.10
N GLU A 82 -11.57 -13.67 -7.46
CA GLU A 82 -10.82 -14.89 -7.16
C GLU A 82 -9.68 -14.58 -6.20
N PHE A 83 -9.76 -15.18 -5.02
CA PHE A 83 -8.76 -15.03 -3.97
C PHE A 83 -8.06 -16.36 -3.72
N GLY A 84 -6.73 -16.34 -3.68
CA GLY A 84 -5.94 -17.46 -3.20
C GLY A 84 -5.79 -17.40 -1.69
N ILE A 85 -6.03 -18.49 -0.97
CA ILE A 85 -5.72 -18.60 0.46
C ILE A 85 -4.66 -19.68 0.62
N ARG A 86 -3.50 -19.32 1.16
CA ARG A 86 -2.38 -20.23 1.35
C ARG A 86 -1.86 -20.15 2.80
N PRO A 87 -1.84 -21.26 3.54
CA PRO A 87 -1.17 -21.30 4.84
C PRO A 87 0.35 -21.24 4.68
N THR A 88 1.02 -20.52 5.57
CA THR A 88 2.48 -20.54 5.78
C THR A 88 2.79 -20.98 7.21
N ALA A 89 4.07 -21.07 7.57
CA ALA A 89 4.46 -21.45 8.93
C ALA A 89 4.11 -20.37 9.97
N GLN A 90 3.94 -19.12 9.55
CA GLN A 90 3.74 -17.96 10.44
C GLN A 90 2.33 -17.36 10.34
N ALA A 91 1.64 -17.50 9.21
CA ALA A 91 0.35 -16.86 8.97
C ALA A 91 -0.48 -17.59 7.90
N ILE A 92 -1.74 -17.18 7.74
CA ILE A 92 -2.50 -17.47 6.53
C ILE A 92 -2.34 -16.29 5.57
N ILE A 93 -2.03 -16.55 4.32
CA ILE A 93 -1.86 -15.51 3.29
C ILE A 93 -3.09 -15.48 2.38
N LEU A 94 -3.75 -14.34 2.33
CA LEU A 94 -4.74 -14.00 1.31
C LEU A 94 -4.02 -13.33 0.14
N ARG A 95 -4.10 -13.91 -1.05
CA ARG A 95 -3.48 -13.42 -2.27
C ARG A 95 -4.54 -12.99 -3.28
N VAL A 96 -4.35 -11.82 -3.85
CA VAL A 96 -5.13 -11.28 -4.98
C VAL A 96 -4.22 -11.16 -6.18
N ASN A 97 -4.51 -11.91 -7.24
CA ASN A 97 -3.69 -11.85 -8.44
C ASN A 97 -4.00 -10.59 -9.25
N ARG A 98 -2.99 -10.04 -9.92
CA ARG A 98 -3.21 -9.03 -10.94
C ARG A 98 -3.97 -9.66 -12.11
N LEU A 99 -4.89 -8.91 -12.70
CA LEU A 99 -5.52 -9.24 -13.96
C LEU A 99 -4.47 -9.31 -15.08
N PRO A 100 -4.78 -9.95 -16.23
CA PRO A 100 -3.90 -9.88 -17.40
C PRO A 100 -3.52 -8.43 -17.72
N LEU A 101 -2.27 -8.23 -18.14
CA LEU A 101 -1.73 -6.89 -18.40
C LEU A 101 -2.58 -6.15 -19.43
N ARG A 102 -2.94 -4.93 -19.08
CA ARG A 102 -3.66 -3.98 -19.95
C ARG A 102 -2.79 -2.76 -20.19
N GLU A 103 -3.09 -2.00 -21.24
CA GLU A 103 -2.36 -0.76 -21.56
C GLU A 103 -2.22 0.16 -20.34
N ARG A 104 -3.30 0.34 -19.58
CA ARG A 104 -3.29 1.11 -18.32
C ARG A 104 -2.22 0.65 -17.32
N THR A 105 -2.07 -0.66 -17.13
CA THR A 105 -1.05 -1.20 -16.23
C THR A 105 0.34 -0.92 -16.77
N LEU A 106 0.54 -1.07 -18.08
CA LEU A 106 1.82 -0.79 -18.73
C LEU A 106 2.19 0.70 -18.66
N GLU A 107 1.24 1.61 -18.89
CA GLU A 107 1.41 3.05 -18.71
C GLU A 107 1.80 3.40 -17.26
N GLN A 108 1.20 2.73 -16.28
CA GLN A 108 1.55 2.91 -14.87
C GLN A 108 2.98 2.46 -14.56
N VAL A 109 3.39 1.29 -15.07
CA VAL A 109 4.77 0.82 -14.91
C VAL A 109 5.76 1.70 -15.65
N ALA A 110 5.42 2.16 -16.86
CA ALA A 110 6.24 3.07 -17.63
C ALA A 110 6.49 4.38 -16.88
N LYS A 111 5.48 4.95 -16.21
CA LYS A 111 5.68 6.14 -15.35
C LYS A 111 6.70 5.91 -14.23
N ILE A 112 6.69 4.74 -13.60
CA ILE A 112 7.68 4.38 -12.58
C ILE A 112 9.06 4.27 -13.23
N ASN A 113 9.15 3.59 -14.37
CA ASN A 113 10.40 3.43 -15.12
C ASN A 113 10.98 4.76 -15.62
N ASP A 114 10.15 5.70 -16.06
CA ASP A 114 10.61 7.01 -16.52
C ASP A 114 11.22 7.83 -15.38
N LEU A 115 10.69 7.67 -14.16
CA LEU A 115 11.23 8.32 -12.95
C LEU A 115 12.54 7.71 -12.48
N SER A 116 12.84 6.44 -12.81
CA SER A 116 14.13 5.86 -12.46
C SER A 116 15.29 6.48 -13.23
N GLY A 117 15.00 7.31 -14.25
CA GLY A 117 15.89 8.34 -14.77
C GLY A 117 17.35 7.93 -14.95
N LEU A 118 17.67 7.16 -16.00
CA LEU A 118 18.97 7.23 -16.71
C LEU A 118 20.24 7.37 -15.83
N ARG A 119 20.66 6.34 -15.08
CA ARG A 119 22.07 6.25 -14.60
C ARG A 119 22.73 4.87 -14.62
N ALA A 120 21.98 3.78 -14.80
CA ALA A 120 22.61 2.57 -15.33
C ALA A 120 22.85 2.81 -16.83
N GLU A 121 23.97 2.34 -17.39
CA GLU A 121 24.31 2.36 -18.82
C GLU A 121 23.32 1.58 -19.72
N GLN A 122 22.13 1.26 -19.20
CA GLN A 122 21.07 0.51 -19.85
C GLN A 122 19.97 1.48 -20.26
N SER A 123 19.65 1.50 -21.57
CA SER A 123 18.54 2.28 -22.11
C SER A 123 17.26 2.06 -21.28
N PRO A 124 16.45 3.11 -21.07
CA PRO A 124 15.16 2.97 -20.40
C PRO A 124 14.37 1.85 -21.07
N LEU A 125 13.79 0.95 -20.25
CA LEU A 125 12.97 -0.14 -20.78
C LEU A 125 11.80 0.47 -21.54
N ASP A 126 11.76 0.28 -22.86
CA ASP A 126 10.60 0.66 -23.65
C ASP A 126 9.37 -0.18 -23.25
N SER A 127 8.18 0.28 -23.62
CA SER A 127 6.92 -0.36 -23.24
C SER A 127 6.80 -1.80 -23.76
N GLU A 128 7.45 -2.14 -24.88
CA GLU A 128 7.44 -3.49 -25.42
C GLU A 128 8.27 -4.44 -24.56
N ASN A 129 9.43 -3.99 -24.10
CA ASN A 129 10.30 -4.74 -23.18
C ASN A 129 9.65 -4.87 -21.79
N ILE A 130 9.04 -3.81 -21.26
CA ILE A 130 8.26 -3.88 -20.01
C ILE A 130 7.16 -4.94 -20.14
N ARG A 131 6.42 -4.94 -21.26
CA ARG A 131 5.38 -5.93 -21.51
C ARG A 131 5.96 -7.35 -21.54
N LYS A 132 7.00 -7.59 -22.34
CA LYS A 132 7.65 -8.91 -22.45
C LYS A 132 8.10 -9.44 -21.09
N ILE A 133 8.69 -8.57 -20.26
CA ILE A 133 9.09 -8.92 -18.90
C ILE A 133 7.85 -9.30 -18.09
N LEU A 134 6.85 -8.43 -18.00
CA LEU A 134 5.71 -8.66 -17.11
C LEU A 134 4.76 -9.80 -17.57
N GLU A 135 4.80 -10.19 -18.85
CA GLU A 135 4.05 -11.32 -19.42
C GLU A 135 4.76 -12.67 -19.23
N ALA A 136 6.07 -12.68 -18.94
CA ALA A 136 6.80 -13.91 -18.72
C ALA A 136 6.32 -14.65 -17.46
N GLU A 137 6.39 -15.99 -17.48
CA GLU A 137 5.84 -16.90 -16.44
C GLU A 137 6.31 -16.58 -15.00
N ASN A 138 7.48 -15.93 -14.85
CA ASN A 138 8.01 -15.44 -13.58
C ASN A 138 8.59 -14.03 -13.68
N GLY A 139 8.15 -13.27 -14.68
CA GLY A 139 8.72 -11.96 -14.94
C GLY A 139 8.22 -10.91 -13.96
N SER A 140 9.16 -10.10 -13.46
CA SER A 140 8.88 -9.04 -12.50
C SER A 140 9.94 -7.95 -12.64
N LEU A 141 9.53 -6.72 -12.36
CA LEU A 141 10.41 -5.56 -12.35
C LEU A 141 10.69 -5.18 -10.90
N PHE A 142 11.97 -4.95 -10.61
CA PHE A 142 12.43 -4.51 -9.30
C PHE A 142 13.46 -3.42 -9.51
N TYR A 143 13.31 -2.32 -8.79
CA TYR A 143 14.32 -1.28 -8.67
C TYR A 143 14.89 -1.38 -7.27
N ARG A 144 16.21 -1.52 -7.12
CA ARG A 144 16.82 -1.79 -5.82
C ARG A 144 18.14 -1.05 -5.62
N VAL A 145 18.37 -0.61 -4.39
CA VAL A 145 19.68 -0.23 -3.87
C VAL A 145 19.93 -1.03 -2.58
N MET A 146 21.15 -1.51 -2.41
CA MET A 146 21.56 -2.35 -1.27
C MET A 146 22.72 -1.69 -0.55
N ALA A 147 22.74 -1.78 0.77
CA ALA A 147 23.83 -1.27 1.59
C ALA A 147 25.17 -1.94 1.25
N GLU A 148 26.25 -1.21 1.44
CA GLU A 148 27.60 -1.75 1.39
C GLU A 148 28.02 -2.29 2.75
N VAL A 149 28.84 -3.34 2.73
CA VAL A 149 29.48 -3.88 3.93
C VAL A 149 30.94 -3.44 3.91
N VAL A 150 31.31 -2.56 4.83
CA VAL A 150 32.68 -2.06 4.97
C VAL A 150 33.33 -2.61 6.24
N SER A 151 34.61 -2.93 6.16
CA SER A 151 35.42 -3.30 7.32
C SER A 151 36.03 -2.05 7.94
N THR A 152 35.79 -1.85 9.23
CA THR A 152 36.41 -0.79 10.02
C THR A 152 37.87 -1.12 10.36
N ASP A 153 38.62 -0.13 10.84
CA ASP A 153 40.02 -0.29 11.26
C ASP A 153 40.18 -1.30 12.41
N SER A 154 39.12 -1.57 13.19
CA SER A 154 39.07 -2.59 14.25
C SER A 154 38.76 -4.00 13.72
N GLY A 155 38.46 -4.15 12.43
CA GLY A 155 38.07 -5.40 11.80
C GLY A 155 36.57 -5.73 11.92
N GLU A 156 35.76 -4.84 12.51
CA GLU A 156 34.31 -4.99 12.57
C GLU A 156 33.67 -4.65 11.22
N GLN A 157 32.63 -5.38 10.83
CA GLN A 157 31.85 -5.10 9.62
C GLN A 157 30.70 -4.15 9.95
N GLN A 158 30.55 -3.11 9.15
CA GLN A 158 29.48 -2.12 9.27
C GLN A 158 28.69 -2.03 7.97
N LEU A 159 27.37 -1.87 8.09
CA LEU A 159 26.49 -1.51 6.98
C LEU A 159 26.53 -0.01 6.78
N VAL A 160 26.84 0.42 5.56
CA VAL A 160 26.83 1.83 5.16
C VAL A 160 25.98 2.00 3.89
N ALA A 161 25.49 3.22 3.68
CA ALA A 161 24.74 3.55 2.46
C ALA A 161 25.64 3.36 1.22
N HIS A 162 25.05 2.85 0.14
CA HIS A 162 25.72 2.74 -1.17
C HIS A 162 25.86 4.12 -1.81
N GLU A 163 26.82 4.30 -2.72
CA GLU A 163 26.99 5.57 -3.45
C GLU A 163 25.74 6.02 -4.23
N ASP A 164 24.93 5.07 -4.70
CA ASP A 164 23.66 5.31 -5.39
C ASP A 164 22.47 5.58 -4.45
N ALA A 165 22.64 5.52 -3.12
CA ALA A 165 21.54 5.71 -2.16
C ALA A 165 20.86 7.08 -2.28
N PRO A 166 21.57 8.21 -2.50
CA PRO A 166 20.93 9.50 -2.72
C PRO A 166 20.04 9.53 -3.98
N ASP A 167 20.53 9.01 -5.10
CA ASP A 167 19.77 8.94 -6.35
C ASP A 167 18.53 8.03 -6.19
N PHE A 168 18.68 6.89 -5.49
CA PHE A 168 17.54 6.02 -5.20
C PHE A 168 16.52 6.68 -4.27
N TYR A 169 16.97 7.45 -3.28
CA TYR A 169 16.07 8.17 -2.37
C TYR A 169 15.21 9.19 -3.12
N GLU A 170 15.81 9.95 -4.05
CA GLU A 170 15.08 10.88 -4.92
C GLU A 170 14.07 10.13 -5.80
N PHE A 171 14.50 9.03 -6.42
CA PHE A 171 13.63 8.16 -7.22
C PHE A 171 12.44 7.62 -6.41
N ALA A 172 12.70 7.07 -5.23
CA ALA A 172 11.66 6.52 -4.36
C ALA A 172 10.66 7.59 -3.93
N THR A 173 11.15 8.77 -3.54
CA THR A 173 10.30 9.92 -3.19
C THR A 173 9.40 10.31 -4.38
N ALA A 174 9.96 10.43 -5.58
CA ALA A 174 9.20 10.78 -6.78
C ALA A 174 8.12 9.73 -7.13
N VAL A 175 8.44 8.44 -7.00
CA VAL A 175 7.46 7.35 -7.21
C VAL A 175 6.38 7.38 -6.13
N GLU A 176 6.76 7.62 -4.87
CA GLU A 176 5.84 7.73 -3.73
C GLU A 176 4.87 8.91 -3.89
N GLU A 177 5.28 9.98 -4.56
CA GLU A 177 4.45 11.15 -4.85
C GLU A 177 3.57 11.01 -6.10
N LEU A 178 3.75 9.96 -6.90
CA LEU A 178 2.94 9.76 -8.11
C LEU A 178 1.44 9.78 -7.77
N PRO A 179 0.63 10.57 -8.52
CA PRO A 179 -0.80 10.63 -8.30
C PRO A 179 -1.43 9.29 -8.68
N SER A 180 -2.43 8.87 -7.90
CA SER A 180 -3.29 7.76 -8.27
C SER A 180 -3.97 8.05 -9.62
N PRO A 181 -4.14 7.03 -10.49
CA PRO A 181 -3.97 5.62 -10.21
C PRO A 181 -2.58 5.07 -10.54
N ILE A 182 -1.97 4.35 -9.60
CA ILE A 182 -0.66 3.69 -9.72
C ILE A 182 -0.65 2.43 -8.84
N SER A 183 0.11 1.39 -9.21
CA SER A 183 0.24 0.16 -8.42
C SER A 183 1.71 -0.20 -8.17
N PHE A 184 2.20 0.02 -6.95
CA PHE A 184 3.56 -0.33 -6.54
C PHE A 184 3.65 -0.55 -5.02
N ARG A 185 4.77 -1.16 -4.60
CA ARG A 185 5.26 -1.14 -3.23
C ARG A 185 6.67 -0.57 -3.20
N SER A 186 6.88 0.41 -2.35
CA SER A 186 8.18 0.97 -1.97
C SER A 186 8.52 0.45 -0.57
N THR A 187 9.73 -0.08 -0.40
CA THR A 187 10.30 -0.47 0.90
C THR A 187 11.65 0.22 1.04
N THR A 188 11.79 1.11 2.01
CA THR A 188 13.04 1.81 2.30
C THR A 188 13.46 1.58 3.75
N THR A 189 14.75 1.30 3.96
CA THR A 189 15.33 1.03 5.27
C THR A 189 16.42 2.02 5.55
N PHE A 190 16.40 2.63 6.73
CA PHE A 190 17.29 3.71 7.12
C PHE A 190 18.13 3.35 8.35
N ALA A 191 19.37 3.84 8.35
CA ALA A 191 20.25 3.88 9.52
C ALA A 191 19.72 4.87 10.59
N PRO A 192 20.26 4.83 11.82
CA PRO A 192 19.99 5.86 12.82
C PRO A 192 20.29 7.27 12.29
N GLY A 193 19.44 8.24 12.66
CA GLY A 193 19.50 9.63 12.15
C GLY A 193 18.24 10.08 11.41
N GLY A 194 17.29 9.16 11.17
CA GLY A 194 16.00 9.44 10.55
C GLY A 194 16.00 9.24 9.03
N PRO A 195 14.86 9.40 8.34
CA PRO A 195 14.75 9.15 6.90
C PRO A 195 15.41 10.27 6.08
N SER A 196 16.48 9.93 5.36
CA SER A 196 17.19 10.85 4.45
C SER A 196 17.97 10.06 3.38
N ALA A 197 18.47 10.77 2.37
CA ALA A 197 19.38 10.22 1.37
C ALA A 197 20.64 9.58 1.99
N ASP A 198 21.24 10.25 2.97
CA ASP A 198 22.50 9.83 3.61
C ASP A 198 22.33 8.62 4.54
N THR A 199 21.12 8.40 5.03
CA THR A 199 20.79 7.31 5.95
C THR A 199 20.12 6.12 5.26
N LEU A 200 19.81 6.21 3.96
CA LEU A 200 19.18 5.11 3.23
C LEU A 200 20.17 3.94 3.07
N LEU A 201 19.87 2.83 3.75
CA LEU A 201 20.65 1.60 3.67
C LEU A 201 20.16 0.71 2.53
N THR A 202 18.86 0.48 2.43
CA THR A 202 18.29 -0.34 1.36
C THR A 202 17.02 0.27 0.84
N GLY A 203 16.78 0.14 -0.45
CA GLY A 203 15.56 0.58 -1.11
C GLY A 203 15.10 -0.45 -2.12
N GLU A 204 13.79 -0.64 -2.21
CA GLU A 204 13.16 -1.49 -3.20
C GLU A 204 11.85 -0.87 -3.66
N ILE A 205 11.65 -0.78 -4.99
CA ILE A 205 10.37 -0.47 -5.59
C ILE A 205 9.96 -1.60 -6.53
N ILE A 206 8.72 -2.08 -6.38
CA ILE A 206 8.15 -3.16 -7.19
C ILE A 206 6.79 -2.73 -7.74
N PRO A 207 6.59 -2.75 -9.07
CA PRO A 207 5.25 -2.78 -9.65
C PRO A 207 4.55 -4.08 -9.28
N LEU A 208 3.47 -3.99 -8.50
CA LEU A 208 2.89 -5.14 -7.80
C LEU A 208 2.25 -6.18 -8.74
N PRO A 209 2.79 -7.42 -8.83
CA PRO A 209 2.18 -8.50 -9.63
C PRO A 209 1.00 -9.18 -8.91
N PHE A 210 0.88 -9.00 -7.60
CA PHE A 210 -0.20 -9.49 -6.76
C PHE A 210 -0.26 -8.67 -5.46
N LEU A 211 -1.38 -8.75 -4.76
CA LEU A 211 -1.53 -8.27 -3.39
C LEU A 211 -1.48 -9.47 -2.46
N GLU A 212 -0.77 -9.37 -1.35
CA GLU A 212 -0.73 -10.40 -0.32
C GLU A 212 -0.98 -9.76 1.04
N PHE A 213 -1.88 -10.36 1.82
CA PHE A 213 -2.24 -9.94 3.16
C PHE A 213 -2.08 -11.13 4.11
N ALA A 214 -1.30 -10.93 5.17
CA ALA A 214 -1.16 -11.92 6.23
C ALA A 214 -2.32 -11.76 7.21
N VAL A 215 -2.97 -12.87 7.56
CA VAL A 215 -4.09 -12.91 8.49
C VAL A 215 -3.96 -14.10 9.45
N ALA A 216 -4.57 -13.97 10.62
CA ALA A 216 -4.43 -14.93 11.71
C ALA A 216 -5.06 -16.31 11.43
N SER A 217 -6.04 -16.38 10.53
CA SER A 217 -6.79 -17.62 10.28
C SER A 217 -7.42 -17.67 8.88
N ASN A 218 -7.83 -18.86 8.46
CA ASN A 218 -8.55 -19.05 7.19
C ASN A 218 -9.90 -18.32 7.18
N ASP A 219 -10.59 -18.24 8.32
CA ASP A 219 -11.86 -17.53 8.41
C ASP A 219 -11.65 -16.03 8.25
N LYS A 220 -10.58 -15.47 8.84
CA LYS A 220 -10.18 -14.08 8.61
C LYS A 220 -9.78 -13.80 7.16
N ALA A 221 -9.11 -14.75 6.50
CA ALA A 221 -8.81 -14.61 5.07
C ALA A 221 -10.09 -14.53 4.22
N LYS A 222 -11.12 -15.30 4.56
CA LYS A 222 -12.43 -15.27 3.86
C LYS A 222 -13.18 -13.97 4.14
N GLU A 223 -13.24 -13.54 5.40
CA GLU A 223 -13.87 -12.26 5.78
C GLU A 223 -13.23 -11.09 5.02
N LEU A 224 -11.89 -11.06 4.95
CA LEU A 224 -11.16 -10.03 4.21
C LEU A 224 -11.42 -10.11 2.70
N ALA A 225 -11.49 -11.32 2.12
CA ALA A 225 -11.82 -11.52 0.71
C ALA A 225 -13.23 -11.01 0.38
N GLU A 226 -14.22 -11.34 1.22
CA GLU A 226 -15.60 -10.89 1.06
C GLU A 226 -15.70 -9.35 1.17
N ALA A 227 -14.97 -8.75 2.12
CA ALA A 227 -14.90 -7.30 2.28
C ALA A 227 -14.31 -6.62 1.03
N PHE A 228 -13.20 -7.14 0.49
CA PHE A 228 -12.61 -6.64 -0.76
C PHE A 228 -13.58 -6.76 -1.95
N GLY A 229 -14.23 -7.92 -2.12
CA GLY A 229 -15.19 -8.15 -3.19
C GLY A 229 -16.41 -7.23 -3.12
N ALA A 230 -16.96 -7.04 -1.91
CA ALA A 230 -18.08 -6.13 -1.67
C ALA A 230 -17.71 -4.67 -1.94
N TYR A 231 -16.54 -4.24 -1.46
CA TYR A 231 -16.01 -2.89 -1.72
C TYR A 231 -15.81 -2.64 -3.22
N ALA A 232 -15.18 -3.57 -3.92
CA ALA A 232 -14.89 -3.47 -5.36
C ALA A 232 -16.17 -3.39 -6.21
N LYS A 233 -17.18 -4.19 -5.87
CA LYS A 233 -18.48 -4.18 -6.55
C LYS A 233 -19.20 -2.85 -6.40
N ARG A 234 -19.21 -2.30 -5.17
CA ARG A 234 -19.85 -1.03 -4.85
C ARG A 234 -19.19 0.16 -5.53
N ASN A 235 -17.86 0.19 -5.54
CA ASN A 235 -17.08 1.27 -6.16
C ASN A 235 -16.83 1.07 -7.66
N HIS A 236 -17.43 0.05 -8.27
CA HIS A 236 -17.28 -0.29 -9.68
C HIS A 236 -15.81 -0.46 -10.12
N CYS A 237 -14.97 -0.98 -9.23
CA CYS A 237 -13.53 -1.16 -9.48
C CYS A 237 -13.22 -2.25 -10.48
N GLN A 238 -14.17 -3.11 -10.78
CA GLN A 238 -14.08 -4.01 -11.92
C GLN A 238 -15.29 -3.73 -12.80
N ILE A 239 -15.11 -2.86 -13.79
CA ILE A 239 -16.09 -2.75 -14.87
C ILE A 239 -16.12 -4.12 -15.54
N LEU A 240 -17.24 -4.82 -15.37
CA LEU A 240 -17.56 -5.99 -16.17
C LEU A 240 -17.50 -5.53 -17.62
N ASN A 241 -16.50 -5.99 -18.36
CA ASN A 241 -16.63 -6.01 -19.81
C ASN A 241 -17.91 -6.81 -20.10
N ARG A 242 -18.97 -6.09 -20.47
CA ARG A 242 -20.06 -6.64 -21.26
C ARG A 242 -19.63 -6.57 -22.71
#